data_AF-A0A1D2U1V7-F1
#
_entry.id   AF-A0A1D2U1V7-F1
#
_cell.length_a   1.000
_cell.length_b   1.000
_cell.length_c   1.000
_cell.angle_alpha   90.00
_cell.angle_beta   90.00
_cell.angle_gamma   90.00
#
_symmetry.space_group_name_H-M   'P 1'
#
loop_
_entity.id
_entity.type
_entity.pdbx_description
1 polymer ?
#
loop_
_entity_poly.entity_id
_entity_poly.type
_entity_poly.pdbx_seq_one_letter_code
_entity_poly.pdbx_strand_id
1 'polypeptide(L)'
;MKTVWLVYDAREPYDGGADALMACPTEQAAKRAAERINAFARRLRERVDALDALANGLSDEECEHRWNKRRAMLQRARWPFGLKRGEYESLDLDVRFVPLRFVQKVA
;
A
#
# COMPACT_ATOMS: atom_id res chain seq x y z
N MET A 1 13.72 17.82 21.02
CA MET A 1 12.87 17.75 19.80
C MET A 1 12.19 16.39 19.79
N LYS A 2 10.87 16.31 19.58
CA LYS A 2 10.19 15.03 19.39
C LYS A 2 10.38 14.60 17.93
N THR A 3 11.08 13.50 17.70
CA THR A 3 11.22 12.89 16.39
C THR A 3 10.01 12.00 16.14
N VAL A 4 9.30 12.24 15.04
CA VAL A 4 8.25 11.33 14.54
C VAL A 4 8.80 10.66 13.29
N TRP A 5 8.37 9.44 13.00
CA TRP A 5 8.82 8.70 11.83
C TRP A 5 7.67 8.58 10.83
N LEU A 6 7.86 9.12 9.64
CA LEU A 6 6.91 9.00 8.53
C LEU A 6 7.14 7.67 7.82
N VAL A 7 6.10 6.87 7.67
CA VAL A 7 6.05 5.71 6.78
C VAL A 7 5.32 6.14 5.51
N TYR A 8 5.91 5.91 4.34
CA TYR A 8 5.41 6.38 3.05
C TYR A 8 5.63 5.33 1.95
N ASP A 9 4.81 5.38 0.90
CA ASP A 9 5.04 4.66 -0.36
C ASP A 9 6.02 5.49 -1.20
N ALA A 10 7.22 4.96 -1.43
CA ALA A 10 8.31 5.65 -2.12
C ALA A 10 8.22 5.56 -3.64
N ARG A 11 7.23 4.83 -4.17
CA ARG A 11 6.92 4.90 -5.58
C ARG A 11 6.33 6.26 -5.86
N GLU A 12 6.87 6.93 -6.87
CA GLU A 12 6.22 8.10 -7.45
C GLU A 12 4.94 7.61 -8.16
N PRO A 13 3.73 7.98 -7.71
CA PRO A 13 2.62 8.07 -8.66
C PRO A 13 2.98 9.13 -9.71
N TYR A 14 2.26 9.14 -10.83
CA TYR A 14 2.52 9.99 -12.01
C TYR A 14 2.71 11.51 -11.73
N ASP A 15 2.47 11.98 -10.50
CA ASP A 15 2.67 13.37 -10.02
C ASP A 15 3.86 13.57 -9.05
N GLY A 16 4.81 12.62 -8.95
CA GLY A 16 6.15 12.86 -8.37
C GLY A 16 6.24 13.04 -6.85
N GLY A 17 5.25 12.56 -6.09
CA GLY A 17 5.20 12.69 -4.63
C GLY A 17 5.32 11.36 -3.87
N ALA A 18 5.97 11.39 -2.71
CA ALA A 18 5.90 10.29 -1.75
C ALA A 18 4.52 10.26 -1.05
N ASP A 19 3.79 9.15 -1.16
CA ASP A 19 2.48 9.02 -0.53
C ASP A 19 2.61 8.66 0.95
N ALA A 20 2.26 9.61 1.82
CA ALA A 20 2.26 9.41 3.26
C ALA A 20 1.23 8.34 3.68
N LEU A 21 1.70 7.27 4.32
CA LEU A 21 0.83 6.19 4.79
C LEU A 21 0.48 6.37 6.27
N MET A 22 1.48 6.57 7.13
CA MET A 22 1.25 6.78 8.57
C MET A 22 2.46 7.41 9.27
N ALA A 23 2.23 7.93 10.47
CA ALA A 23 3.27 8.41 11.37
C ALA A 23 3.45 7.47 12.58
N CYS A 24 4.69 7.27 13.00
CA CYS A 24 5.07 6.40 14.10
C CYS A 24 5.92 7.14 15.15
N PRO A 25 5.79 6.81 16.44
CA PRO A 25 6.52 7.51 17.50
C PRO A 25 8.00 7.11 17.58
N THR A 26 8.38 5.96 17.01
CA THR A 26 9.74 5.42 17.06
C THR A 26 10.14 4.80 15.74
N GLU A 27 11.45 4.73 15.49
CA GLU A 27 12.02 4.07 14.30
C GLU A 27 11.60 2.60 14.22
N GLN A 28 11.65 1.90 15.35
CA GLN A 28 11.28 0.48 15.41
C GLN A 28 9.79 0.26 15.12
N ALA A 29 8.91 1.20 15.50
CA ALA A 29 7.51 1.14 15.12
C ALA A 29 7.33 1.38 13.61
N ALA A 30 8.03 2.35 13.04
CA ALA A 30 8.00 2.63 11.60
C ALA A 30 8.52 1.46 10.77
N LYS A 31 9.64 0.86 11.18
CA LYS A 31 10.20 -0.35 10.54
C LYS A 31 9.22 -1.51 10.53
N ARG A 32 8.62 -1.84 11.69
CA ARG A 32 7.60 -2.90 11.79
C ARG A 32 6.35 -2.59 10.96
N ALA A 33 5.96 -1.32 10.88
CA ALA A 33 4.83 -0.91 10.05
C ALA A 33 5.15 -1.12 8.56
N ALA A 34 6.30 -0.65 8.08
CA ALA A 34 6.74 -0.83 6.70
C ALA A 34 6.82 -2.32 6.30
N GLU A 35 7.46 -3.15 7.13
CA GLU A 35 7.57 -4.60 6.92
C GLU A 35 6.18 -5.26 6.84
N ARG A 36 5.25 -4.89 7.73
CA ARG A 36 3.90 -5.45 7.76
C ARG A 36 3.07 -5.03 6.56
N ILE A 37 3.17 -3.78 6.12
CA ILE A 37 2.45 -3.27 4.94
C ILE A 37 2.99 -3.95 3.68
N ASN A 38 4.32 -4.00 3.49
CA ASN A 38 4.94 -4.68 2.35
C ASN A 38 4.57 -6.17 2.30
N ALA A 39 4.63 -6.87 3.45
CA ALA A 39 4.26 -8.29 3.52
C ALA A 39 2.77 -8.51 3.20
N PHE A 40 1.88 -7.63 3.65
CA PHE A 40 0.46 -7.69 3.32
C PHE A 40 0.21 -7.44 1.83
N ALA A 41 0.81 -6.39 1.27
CA ALA A 41 0.69 -6.05 -0.15
C ALA A 41 1.16 -7.20 -1.04
N ARG A 42 2.32 -7.80 -0.74
CA ARG A 42 2.84 -8.97 -1.47
C ARG A 42 1.87 -10.15 -1.44
N ARG A 43 1.32 -10.51 -0.28
CA ARG A 43 0.34 -11.61 -0.18
C ARG A 43 -0.96 -11.30 -0.92
N LEU A 44 -1.39 -10.04 -0.91
CA LEU A 44 -2.58 -9.63 -1.66
C LEU A 44 -2.31 -9.71 -3.17
N ARG A 45 -1.12 -9.30 -3.62
CA ARG A 45 -0.63 -9.40 -4.99
C ARG A 45 -0.61 -10.84 -5.47
N GLU A 46 0.01 -11.75 -4.74
CA GLU A 46 0.03 -13.19 -5.03
C GLU A 46 -1.39 -13.76 -5.23
N ARG A 47 -2.36 -13.33 -4.40
CA ARG A 47 -3.75 -13.79 -4.52
C ARG A 47 -4.49 -13.18 -5.72
N VAL A 48 -4.17 -11.94 -6.09
CA VAL A 48 -4.72 -11.28 -7.29
C VAL A 48 -4.11 -11.90 -8.54
N ASP A 49 -2.79 -12.06 -8.59
CA ASP A 49 -2.09 -12.65 -9.72
C ASP A 49 -2.54 -14.10 -9.99
N ALA A 50 -2.87 -14.86 -8.92
CA ALA A 50 -3.47 -16.19 -9.07
C ALA A 50 -4.87 -16.17 -9.74
N LEU A 51 -5.59 -15.05 -9.72
CA LEU A 51 -6.83 -14.89 -10.49
C LEU A 51 -6.55 -14.56 -11.97
N ASP A 52 -5.44 -13.88 -12.23
CA ASP A 52 -5.08 -13.36 -13.55
C ASP A 52 -4.29 -14.39 -14.39
N ALA A 53 -3.58 -15.34 -13.76
CA ALA A 53 -2.61 -16.25 -14.39
C ALA A 53 -3.15 -17.30 -15.42
N LEU A 54 -4.37 -17.15 -15.95
CA LEU A 54 -4.97 -18.11 -16.91
C LEU A 54 -5.55 -17.43 -18.17
N ALA A 55 -4.94 -16.33 -18.63
CA ALA A 55 -5.56 -15.38 -19.57
C ALA A 55 -5.52 -15.72 -21.08
N ASN A 56 -5.34 -16.98 -21.48
CA ASN A 56 -5.46 -17.33 -22.91
C ASN A 56 -6.82 -17.98 -23.19
N GLY A 57 -7.66 -17.33 -23.99
CA GLY A 57 -8.93 -17.88 -24.49
C GLY A 57 -10.18 -17.62 -23.66
N LEU A 58 -10.19 -16.59 -22.80
CA LEU A 58 -11.36 -16.22 -22.01
C LEU A 58 -12.38 -15.45 -22.85
N SER A 59 -13.67 -15.69 -22.59
CA SER A 59 -14.76 -14.86 -23.09
C SER A 59 -14.82 -13.50 -22.38
N ASP A 60 -15.54 -12.54 -22.96
CA ASP A 60 -15.75 -11.22 -22.36
C ASP A 60 -16.42 -11.31 -20.97
N GLU A 61 -17.38 -12.22 -20.80
CA GLU A 61 -18.06 -12.47 -19.53
C GLU A 61 -17.09 -13.00 -18.45
N GLU A 62 -16.16 -13.88 -18.82
CA GLU A 62 -15.15 -14.38 -17.89
C GLU A 62 -14.12 -13.31 -17.52
N CYS A 63 -13.76 -12.45 -18.47
CA CYS A 63 -12.92 -11.29 -18.21
C CYS A 63 -13.59 -10.34 -17.22
N GLU A 64 -14.87 -10.00 -17.43
CA GLU A 64 -15.65 -9.15 -16.54
C GLU A 64 -15.81 -9.78 -15.14
N HIS A 65 -16.12 -11.08 -15.08
CA HIS A 65 -16.25 -11.79 -13.81
C HIS A 65 -14.95 -11.74 -12.99
N ARG A 66 -13.80 -11.97 -13.62
CA ARG A 66 -12.49 -11.91 -12.96
C ARG A 66 -12.15 -10.50 -12.52
N TRP A 67 -12.41 -9.50 -13.35
CA TRP A 67 -12.25 -8.09 -12.99
C TRP A 67 -13.08 -7.72 -11.76
N ASN A 68 -14.35 -8.12 -11.73
CA ASN A 68 -15.25 -7.89 -10.59
C ASN A 68 -14.75 -8.61 -9.32
N LYS A 69 -14.24 -9.84 -9.45
CA LYS A 69 -13.64 -10.59 -8.34
C LYS A 69 -12.38 -9.91 -7.80
N ARG A 70 -11.51 -9.40 -8.68
CA ARG A 70 -10.33 -8.59 -8.34
C ARG A 70 -10.75 -7.34 -7.57
N ARG A 71 -11.68 -6.54 -8.11
CA ARG A 71 -12.20 -5.33 -7.44
C ARG A 71 -12.75 -5.64 -6.06
N ALA A 72 -13.60 -6.67 -5.94
CA ALA A 72 -14.18 -7.05 -4.66
C ALA A 72 -13.11 -7.47 -3.63
N MET A 73 -12.05 -8.15 -4.06
CA MET A 73 -10.93 -8.50 -3.18
C MET A 73 -10.17 -7.27 -2.68
N LEU A 74 -9.88 -6.32 -3.57
CA LEU A 74 -9.17 -5.08 -3.22
C LEU A 74 -10.02 -4.21 -2.27
N GLN A 75 -11.30 -4.01 -2.57
CA GLN A 75 -12.21 -3.22 -1.74
C GLN A 75 -12.42 -3.79 -0.34
N ARG A 76 -12.41 -5.12 -0.19
CA ARG A 76 -12.62 -5.81 1.09
C ARG A 76 -11.32 -6.07 1.86
N ALA A 77 -10.16 -5.74 1.30
CA ALA A 77 -8.87 -5.96 1.92
C ALA A 77 -8.77 -5.14 3.22
N ARG A 78 -8.54 -5.83 4.34
CA ARG A 78 -8.26 -5.18 5.64
C ARG A 78 -6.79 -4.82 5.73
N TRP A 79 -6.44 -3.67 5.19
CA TRP A 79 -5.07 -3.18 5.24
C TRP A 79 -4.59 -3.00 6.70
N PRO A 80 -3.30 -3.25 6.98
CA PRO A 80 -2.73 -3.02 8.29
C PRO A 80 -2.96 -1.59 8.79
N PHE A 81 -3.09 -1.43 10.11
CA PHE A 81 -3.18 -0.13 10.78
C PHE A 81 -4.37 0.76 10.36
N GLY A 82 -5.40 0.17 9.74
CA GLY A 82 -6.59 0.92 9.31
C GLY A 82 -6.35 1.77 8.06
N LEU A 83 -5.26 1.54 7.33
CA LEU A 83 -5.04 2.14 6.02
C LEU A 83 -6.21 1.82 5.09
N LYS A 84 -6.50 2.73 4.16
CA LYS A 84 -7.51 2.53 3.13
C LYS A 84 -6.83 2.78 1.79
N ARG A 85 -6.91 1.81 0.89
CA ARG A 85 -6.44 1.93 -0.50
C ARG A 85 -7.57 1.55 -1.44
N GLY A 86 -7.71 2.29 -2.52
CA GLY A 86 -8.71 2.06 -3.56
C GLY A 86 -8.42 0.83 -4.42
N GLU A 87 -9.39 0.47 -5.27
CA GLU A 87 -9.29 -0.67 -6.20
C GLU A 87 -8.39 -0.44 -7.42
N TYR A 88 -8.04 0.84 -7.67
CA TYR A 88 -7.13 1.25 -8.75
C TYR A 88 -5.70 1.44 -8.26
N GLU A 89 -5.46 1.37 -6.95
CA GLU A 89 -4.13 1.56 -6.41
C GLU A 89 -3.24 0.35 -6.68
N SER A 90 -2.01 0.61 -7.10
CA SER A 90 -1.05 -0.46 -7.36
C SER A 90 -0.66 -1.19 -6.07
N LEU A 91 -0.60 -2.52 -6.15
CA LEU A 91 -0.16 -3.40 -5.05
C LEU A 91 1.36 -3.52 -4.94
N ASP A 92 2.11 -3.02 -5.91
CA ASP A 92 3.57 -3.16 -5.97
C ASP A 92 4.28 -2.15 -5.06
N LEU A 93 3.92 -2.06 -3.77
CA LEU A 93 4.37 -0.96 -2.89
C LEU A 93 5.89 -0.97 -2.65
N ASP A 94 6.49 0.23 -2.52
CA ASP A 94 7.84 0.41 -1.96
C ASP A 94 7.74 1.19 -0.65
N VAL A 95 7.29 0.52 0.42
CA VAL A 95 7.08 1.23 1.70
C VAL A 95 8.39 1.45 2.43
N ARG A 96 8.70 2.72 2.69
CA ARG A 96 9.90 3.19 3.38
C ARG A 96 9.55 4.05 4.59
N PHE A 97 10.57 4.46 5.35
CA PHE A 97 10.39 5.38 6.47
C PHE A 97 11.52 6.39 6.62
N VAL A 98 11.19 7.60 7.08
CA VAL A 98 12.13 8.70 7.34
C VAL A 98 11.77 9.45 8.63
N PRO A 99 12.76 10.02 9.34
CA PRO A 99 12.47 10.85 10.52
C PRO A 99 11.97 12.24 10.09
N LEU A 100 10.82 12.64 10.62
CA LEU A 100 10.33 14.02 10.61
C LEU A 100 10.90 14.76 11.82
N ARG A 101 11.67 15.81 11.54
CA ARG A 101 12.18 16.74 12.56
C ARG A 101 11.37 18.02 12.49
N PHE A 102 10.53 18.25 13.49
CA PHE A 102 9.81 19.52 13.61
C PHE A 102 10.77 20.58 14.16
N VAL A 103 11.03 21.62 13.38
CA VAL A 103 11.65 22.84 13.89
C VAL A 103 10.57 23.56 14.68
N GLN A 104 10.67 23.53 15.99
CA GLN A 104 9.78 24.29 16.87
C GLN A 104 10.15 25.77 16.67
N LYS A 105 9.41 26.49 15.81
CA LYS A 105 9.49 27.96 15.80
C LYS A 105 8.92 28.43 17.13
N VAL A 106 9.82 28.78 18.05
CA VAL A 106 9.46 29.55 19.24
C VAL A 106 9.04 30.92 18.73
N ALA A 107 7.77 31.27 18.93
CA ALA A 107 7.24 32.61 18.71
C ALA A 107 7.69 33.53 19.84
#